data_AF-A0A2V9PVM3-F1
#
_entry.id   AF-A0A2V9PVM3-F1
#
_cell.length_a   1.000
_cell.length_b   1.000
_cell.length_c   1.000
_cell.angle_alpha   90.00
_cell.angle_beta   90.00
_cell.angle_gamma   90.00
#
_symmetry.space_group_name_H-M   'P 1'
#
loop_
_entity.id
_entity.type
_entity.pdbx_description
1 polymer ?
#
loop_
_entity_poly.entity_id
_entity_poly.type
_entity_poly.pdbx_seq_one_letter_code
_entity_poly.pdbx_strand_id
1 'polypeptide(L)'
;MDPIGTVASGVAHDFNNLLMVISAYAELGLQTLHCDHPLRRNLQEILSASQRAADLTRQLLASVRGQMPGLHSVNLNSVVEDTCRLLTECDRRRRRTVRFVGERRWMH
;
A
#
# COMPACT_ATOMS: atom_id res chain seq x y z
N MET A 1 16.34 -9.24 27.77
CA MET A 1 15.22 -8.84 26.90
C MET A 1 15.38 -7.38 26.58
N ASP A 2 15.40 -7.03 25.30
CA ASP A 2 15.60 -5.65 24.86
C ASP A 2 14.24 -4.92 24.88
N PRO A 3 14.06 -3.83 25.65
CA PRO A 3 12.78 -3.13 25.77
C PRO A 3 12.16 -2.70 24.43
N ILE A 4 13.02 -2.46 23.43
CA ILE A 4 12.66 -2.06 22.07
C ILE A 4 11.97 -3.22 21.31
N GLY A 5 12.39 -4.45 21.53
CA GLY A 5 11.82 -5.63 20.86
C GLY A 5 10.40 -5.96 21.30
N THR A 6 10.08 -5.71 22.57
CA THR A 6 8.73 -5.94 23.11
C THR A 6 7.74 -4.91 22.57
N VAL A 7 8.12 -3.63 22.52
CA VAL A 7 7.28 -2.55 21.97
C VAL A 7 7.05 -2.74 20.46
N ALA A 8 8.11 -3.08 19.72
CA ALA A 8 8.01 -3.35 18.28
C ALA A 8 7.09 -4.54 17.98
N SER A 9 7.08 -5.58 18.83
CA SER A 9 6.21 -6.74 18.65
C SER A 9 4.73 -6.43 18.90
N GLY A 10 4.40 -5.52 19.83
CA GLY A 10 3.03 -5.07 20.06
C GLY A 10 2.50 -4.24 18.89
N VAL A 11 3.27 -3.23 18.45
CA VAL A 11 2.88 -2.35 17.32
C VAL A 11 2.73 -3.15 16.02
N ALA A 12 3.64 -4.08 15.76
CA ALA A 12 3.59 -4.90 14.55
C ALA A 12 2.43 -5.90 14.55
N HIS A 13 2.05 -6.43 15.72
CA HIS A 13 0.86 -7.26 15.86
C HIS A 13 -0.41 -6.47 15.52
N ASP A 14 -0.58 -5.28 16.09
CA ASP A 14 -1.77 -4.45 15.86
C ASP A 14 -1.85 -3.98 14.40
N PHE A 15 -0.71 -3.69 13.79
CA PHE A 15 -0.64 -3.37 12.36
C PHE A 15 -1.10 -4.55 11.48
N ASN A 16 -0.64 -5.77 11.78
CA ASN A 16 -1.09 -6.96 11.05
C ASN A 16 -2.60 -7.22 11.25
N ASN A 17 -3.16 -6.89 12.41
CA ASN A 17 -4.60 -7.00 12.64
C ASN A 17 -5.41 -6.06 11.74
N LEU A 18 -4.94 -4.83 11.56
CA LEU A 18 -5.58 -3.88 10.62
C LEU A 18 -5.47 -4.37 9.18
N LEU A 19 -4.30 -4.88 8.76
CA LEU A 19 -4.12 -5.45 7.43
C LEU A 19 -5.05 -6.63 7.17
N MET A 20 -5.26 -7.49 8.16
CA MET A 20 -6.21 -8.61 8.06
C MET A 20 -7.64 -8.12 7.81
N VAL A 21 -8.09 -7.10 8.52
CA VAL A 21 -9.43 -6.51 8.31
C VAL A 21 -9.55 -5.87 6.91
N ILE A 22 -8.54 -5.10 6.48
CA ILE A 22 -8.51 -4.49 5.15
C ILE A 22 -8.59 -5.55 4.05
N SER A 23 -7.80 -6.63 4.18
CA SER A 23 -7.84 -7.75 3.25
C SER A 23 -9.21 -8.43 3.23
N ALA A 24 -9.80 -8.69 4.41
CA ALA A 24 -11.12 -9.33 4.50
C ALA A 24 -12.21 -8.52 3.77
N TYR A 25 -12.24 -7.19 3.95
CA TYR A 25 -13.19 -6.35 3.21
C TYR A 25 -12.96 -6.36 1.70
N ALA A 26 -11.70 -6.38 1.26
CA ALA A 26 -11.37 -6.45 -0.16
C ALA A 26 -11.77 -7.81 -0.77
N GLU A 27 -11.56 -8.91 -0.05
CA GLU A 27 -12.03 -10.25 -0.41
C GLU A 27 -13.55 -10.33 -0.51
N LEU A 28 -14.28 -9.84 0.50
CA LEU A 28 -15.75 -9.82 0.49
C LEU A 28 -16.29 -8.99 -0.69
N GLY A 29 -15.65 -7.86 -0.99
CA GLY A 29 -15.96 -7.07 -2.17
C GLY A 29 -15.74 -7.85 -3.48
N LEU A 30 -14.63 -8.58 -3.61
CA LEU A 30 -14.37 -9.43 -4.77
C LEU A 30 -15.33 -10.61 -4.91
N GLN A 31 -15.86 -11.14 -3.80
CA GLN A 31 -16.88 -12.20 -3.85
C GLN A 31 -18.25 -11.67 -4.30
N THR A 32 -18.53 -10.40 -4.03
CA THR A 32 -19.85 -9.80 -4.33
C THR A 32 -19.92 -9.16 -5.73
N LEU A 33 -18.79 -8.70 -6.27
CA LEU A 33 -18.74 -8.04 -7.58
C LEU A 33 -18.68 -9.02 -8.76
N HIS A 34 -19.47 -8.76 -9.81
CA HIS A 34 -19.38 -9.46 -11.11
C HIS A 34 -17.98 -9.38 -11.72
N CYS A 35 -17.55 -10.41 -12.45
CA CYS A 35 -16.19 -10.57 -12.97
C CYS A 35 -15.63 -9.37 -13.76
N ASP A 36 -16.50 -8.65 -14.48
CA ASP A 36 -16.12 -7.51 -15.32
C ASP A 36 -16.25 -6.15 -14.61
N HIS A 37 -16.60 -6.15 -13.32
CA HIS A 37 -16.84 -4.93 -12.58
C HIS A 37 -15.52 -4.13 -12.42
N PRO A 38 -15.49 -2.83 -12.79
CA PRO A 38 -14.25 -2.05 -12.88
C PRO A 38 -13.52 -1.90 -11.53
N LEU A 39 -14.24 -2.00 -10.40
CA LEU A 39 -13.63 -1.95 -9.06
C LEU A 39 -12.85 -3.21 -8.67
N ARG A 40 -13.04 -4.35 -9.36
CA ARG A 40 -12.33 -5.59 -9.01
C ARG A 40 -10.82 -5.44 -9.07
N ARG A 41 -10.32 -4.73 -10.09
CA ARG A 41 -8.89 -4.42 -10.20
C ARG A 41 -8.39 -3.68 -8.97
N ASN A 42 -9.12 -2.68 -8.48
CA ASN A 42 -8.72 -1.91 -7.32
C ASN A 42 -8.71 -2.77 -6.04
N LEU A 43 -9.71 -3.65 -5.88
CA LEU A 43 -9.76 -4.57 -4.73
C LEU A 43 -8.62 -5.60 -4.76
N GLN A 44 -8.25 -6.09 -5.95
CA GLN A 44 -7.08 -6.96 -6.12
C GLN A 44 -5.77 -6.24 -5.76
N GLU A 45 -5.63 -4.97 -6.16
CA GLU A 45 -4.47 -4.16 -5.76
C GLU A 45 -4.42 -3.92 -4.25
N ILE A 46 -5.58 -3.69 -3.60
CA ILE A 46 -5.67 -3.56 -2.14
C ILE A 46 -5.20 -4.86 -1.47
N LEU A 47 -5.68 -6.03 -1.92
CA LEU A 47 -5.22 -7.32 -1.38
C LEU A 47 -3.72 -7.52 -1.56
N SER A 48 -3.21 -7.25 -2.75
CA SER A 48 -1.78 -7.37 -3.06
C SER A 48 -0.93 -6.44 -2.18
N ALA A 49 -1.39 -5.20 -1.97
CA ALA A 49 -0.71 -4.22 -1.12
C ALA A 49 -0.75 -4.64 0.36
N SER A 50 -1.89 -5.10 0.87
CA SER A 50 -2.03 -5.58 2.24
C SER A 50 -1.11 -6.77 2.52
N GLN A 51 -0.99 -7.70 1.57
CA GLN A 51 -0.10 -8.85 1.69
C GLN A 51 1.37 -8.42 1.75
N ARG A 52 1.80 -7.53 0.83
CA ARG A 52 3.17 -6.97 0.85
C ARG A 52 3.47 -6.25 2.16
N ALA A 53 2.52 -5.48 2.69
CA ALA A 53 2.67 -4.77 3.95
C ALA A 53 2.88 -5.75 5.12
N ALA A 54 2.11 -6.84 5.17
CA ALA A 54 2.25 -7.86 6.21
C ALA A 54 3.64 -8.53 6.15
N ASP A 55 4.14 -8.81 4.95
CA ASP A 55 5.47 -9.41 4.76
C ASP A 55 6.60 -8.47 5.19
N LEU A 56 6.49 -7.16 4.90
CA LEU A 56 7.42 -6.14 5.39
C LEU A 56 7.41 -6.05 6.92
N THR A 57 6.23 -6.09 7.55
CA THR A 57 6.09 -6.07 9.01
C THR A 57 6.75 -7.30 9.65
N ARG A 58 6.63 -8.48 9.03
CA ARG A 58 7.32 -9.70 9.50
C ARG A 58 8.83 -9.58 9.38
N GLN A 59 9.34 -9.01 8.28
CA GLN A 59 10.78 -8.79 8.08
C GLN A 59 11.34 -7.82 9.13
N LEU A 60 10.66 -6.71 9.39
CA LEU A 60 11.05 -5.75 10.44
C LEU A 60 11.08 -6.40 11.82
N LEU A 61 10.07 -7.21 12.16
CA LEU A 61 10.04 -7.97 13.41
C LEU A 61 11.20 -8.97 13.53
N ALA A 62 11.59 -9.62 12.44
CA ALA A 62 12.74 -10.51 12.41
C ALA A 62 14.06 -9.75 12.66
N SER A 63 14.22 -8.58 12.05
CA SER A 63 15.38 -7.70 12.24
C SER A 63 15.53 -7.20 13.68
N VAL A 64 14.43 -6.90 14.37
CA VAL A 64 14.47 -6.42 15.77
C VAL A 64 14.73 -7.55 16.78
N ARG A 65 14.35 -8.80 16.46
CA ARG A 65 14.52 -9.96 17.36
C ARG A 65 15.92 -10.60 17.34
N GLY A 66 16.83 -10.12 16.50
CA GLY A 66 18.19 -10.69 16.37
C GLY A 66 18.21 -12.11 15.78
N GLN A 67 17.09 -12.62 15.28
CA GLN A 67 17.07 -13.86 14.50
C GLN A 67 17.33 -13.48 13.04
N MET A 68 18.54 -13.77 12.54
CA MET A 68 18.87 -13.67 11.12
C MET A 68 18.39 -14.91 10.37
N PRO A 69 17.28 -14.88 9.59
CA PRO A 69 17.16 -15.77 8.44
C PRO A 69 17.85 -15.08 7.27
N GLY A 70 19.18 -15.20 7.17
CA GLY A 70 20.00 -14.74 6.03
C GLY A 70 19.80 -13.27 5.64
N LEU A 71 20.66 -12.36 6.13
CA LEU A 71 20.69 -11.00 5.58
C LEU A 71 20.97 -11.06 4.09
N HIS A 72 20.02 -10.61 3.30
CA HIS A 72 20.27 -10.19 1.93
C HIS A 72 20.33 -8.66 1.96
N SER A 73 21.36 -8.09 1.34
CA SER A 73 21.51 -6.64 1.22
C SER A 73 20.31 -6.09 0.45
N VAL A 74 19.38 -5.46 1.15
CA VAL A 74 18.28 -4.72 0.52
C VAL A 74 18.75 -3.29 0.28
N ASN A 75 18.73 -2.87 -0.97
CA ASN A 75 19.04 -1.50 -1.34
C ASN A 75 17.90 -0.58 -0.89
N LEU A 76 18.09 0.14 0.20
CA LEU A 76 17.09 1.07 0.74
C LEU A 76 16.68 2.15 -0.28
N ASN A 77 17.58 2.55 -1.17
CA ASN A 77 17.24 3.51 -2.22
C ASN A 77 16.22 2.94 -3.20
N SER A 78 16.29 1.65 -3.54
CA SER A 78 15.32 1.04 -4.47
C SER A 78 13.92 0.94 -3.82
N VAL A 79 13.85 0.68 -2.52
CA VAL A 79 12.57 0.65 -1.78
C VAL A 79 11.94 2.04 -1.68
N VAL A 80 12.75 3.06 -1.43
CA VAL A 80 12.30 4.46 -1.41
C VAL A 80 11.87 4.91 -2.81
N GLU A 81 12.61 4.56 -3.86
CA GLU A 81 12.24 4.85 -5.25
C GLU A 81 10.94 4.17 -5.66
N ASP A 82 10.73 2.90 -5.30
CA ASP A 82 9.49 2.18 -5.58
C ASP A 82 8.29 2.80 -4.88
N THR A 83 8.46 3.22 -3.62
CA THR A 83 7.42 3.89 -2.84
C THR A 83 7.09 5.27 -3.43
N CYS A 84 8.11 6.06 -3.76
CA CYS A 84 7.96 7.35 -4.42
C CYS A 84 7.30 7.22 -5.80
N ARG A 85 7.63 6.17 -6.56
CA ARG A 85 7.02 5.87 -7.85
C ARG A 85 5.53 5.55 -7.72
N LEU A 86 5.14 4.73 -6.74
CA LEU A 86 3.74 4.43 -6.47
C LEU A 86 2.93 5.68 -6.08
N LEU A 87 3.51 6.55 -5.24
CA LEU A 87 2.88 7.82 -4.86
C LEU A 87 2.74 8.79 -6.04
N THR A 88 3.77 8.87 -6.90
CA THR A 88 3.76 9.72 -8.10
C THR A 88 2.75 9.22 -9.14
N GLU A 89 2.63 7.90 -9.30
CA GLU A 89 1.64 7.28 -10.19
C GLU A 89 0.20 7.52 -9.70
N CYS A 90 0.01 7.55 -8.39
CA CYS A 90 -1.27 7.87 -7.75
C CYS A 90 -1.65 9.36 -7.94
N ASP A 91 -0.67 10.28 -7.92
CA ASP A 91 -0.89 11.71 -8.23
C ASP A 91 -1.26 11.94 -9.70
N ARG A 92 -0.61 11.24 -10.64
CA ARG A 92 -0.89 11.37 -12.08
C ARG A 92 -2.30 10.92 -12.47
N ARG A 93 -2.85 9.89 -11.81
CA ARG A 93 -4.24 9.45 -12.05
C ARG A 93 -5.29 10.39 -11.48
N ARG A 94 -4.92 11.33 -10.61
CA ARG A 94 -5.84 12.27 -9.96
C ARG A 94 -5.91 13.65 -10.63
N ARG A 95 -4.96 13.98 -11.51
CA ARG A 95 -5.03 15.20 -12.34
C ARG A 95 -5.98 15.02 -13.51
N ARG A 96 -7.29 15.13 -13.25
CA ARG A 96 -8.26 15.49 -14.30
C ARG A 96 -7.95 16.93 -14.72
N THR A 97 -7.43 17.11 -15.93
CA THR A 97 -7.28 18.43 -16.55
C THR A 97 -8.65 19.06 -16.69
N VAL A 98 -8.99 20.02 -15.82
CA VAL A 98 -10.13 20.91 -16.04
C VAL A 98 -9.71 21.88 -17.15
N ARG A 99 -10.15 21.63 -18.38
CA ARG A 99 -10.09 22.64 -19.43
C ARG A 99 -11.13 23.70 -19.11
N PHE A 100 -10.67 24.88 -18.71
CA PHE A 100 -11.51 26.07 -18.79
C PHE A 100 -11.73 26.39 -20.27
N VAL A 101 -12.94 26.16 -20.76
CA VAL A 101 -13.40 26.73 -22.04
C VAL A 101 -13.66 28.20 -21.77
N GLY A 102 -12.67 29.04 -22.10
CA GLY A 102 -12.85 30.49 -22.07
C GLY A 102 -13.82 30.92 -23.17
N GLU A 103 -14.98 31.41 -22.77
CA GLU A 103 -15.87 32.18 -23.64
C GLU A 103 -15.13 33.42 -24.16
N ARG A 104 -14.72 33.38 -25.42
CA ARG A 104 -14.46 34.60 -26.19
C ARG A 104 -15.71 34.94 -26.98
N ARG A 105 -16.54 35.82 -26.41
CA ARG A 105 -17.57 36.54 -27.15
C ARG A 105 -17.81 37.90 -26.53
N TRP A 106 -16.98 38.88 -26.92
CA TRP A 106 -17.33 40.31 -27.03
C TRP A 106 -16.37 40.96 -28.04
N MET A 107 -16.88 41.89 -28.86
CA MET A 107 -16.35 42.52 -30.09
C MET A 107 -16.77 41.76 -31.36
N HIS A 108 -17.78 42.18 -32.13
CA HIS A 108 -18.33 43.50 -32.42
C HIS A 108 -19.87 43.53 -32.38
#